data_AF-A0A953M9H6-F1
#
_entry.id   AF-A0A953M9H6-F1
#
_cell.length_a   1.000
_cell.length_b   1.000
_cell.length_c   1.000
_cell.angle_alpha   90.00
_cell.angle_beta   90.00
_cell.angle_gamma   90.00
#
_symmetry.space_group_name_H-M   'P 1'
#
loop_
_entity.id
_entity.type
_entity.pdbx_description
1 polymer ?
#
loop_
_entity_poly.entity_id
_entity_poly.type
_entity_poly.pdbx_seq_one_letter_code
_entity_poly.pdbx_strand_id
1 'polypeptide(L)' 'RLDPKVDLEIDASSSGGDVDSDLPVTVQGKVSRDTLRGKLNAGGAILKLRSSGGGVTLAPR' A
#
# COMPACT_ATOMS: atom_id res chain seq x y z
N ARG A 1 -9.61 1.26 4.27
CA ARG A 1 -10.41 0.71 3.14
C ARG A 1 -10.36 1.70 1.99
N LEU A 2 -10.14 1.23 0.77
CA LEU A 2 -10.00 2.05 -0.44
C LEU A 2 -10.97 1.57 -1.53
N ASP A 3 -11.42 2.48 -2.40
CA ASP A 3 -12.10 2.06 -3.62
C ASP A 3 -11.07 1.48 -4.60
N PRO A 4 -11.21 0.24 -5.09
CA PRO A 4 -10.24 -0.34 -6.03
C PRO A 4 -10.24 0.33 -7.41
N LYS A 5 -11.19 1.23 -7.71
CA LYS A 5 -11.29 1.91 -9.02
C LYS A 5 -10.57 3.25 -9.09
N VAL A 6 -10.02 3.75 -7.98
CA VAL A 6 -9.28 5.02 -8.00
C VAL A 6 -7.84 4.81 -8.43
N ASP A 7 -7.27 5.81 -9.07
CA ASP A 7 -5.88 5.81 -9.50
C ASP A 7 -5.00 6.44 -8.41
N LEU A 8 -4.18 5.62 -7.76
CA LEU A 8 -3.36 6.03 -6.62
C LEU A 8 -1.99 5.36 -6.64
N GLU A 9 -1.00 6.06 -6.11
CA GLU A 9 0.31 5.48 -5.82
C GLU A 9 0.41 5.19 -4.32
N ILE A 10 0.65 3.92 -3.97
CA ILE A 10 0.73 3.45 -2.60
C ILE A 10 2.19 3.48 -2.15
N ASP A 11 2.48 4.20 -1.06
CA ASP A 11 3.76 4.15 -0.35
C ASP A 11 3.49 3.86 1.12
N ALA A 12 3.48 2.57 1.47
CA ALA A 12 3.20 2.08 2.80
C ALA A 12 4.46 1.52 3.45
N SER A 13 4.71 1.92 4.70
CA SER A 13 5.85 1.44 5.49
C SER A 13 5.44 1.23 6.94
N SER A 14 5.94 0.15 7.54
CA SER A 14 5.70 -0.23 8.92
C SER A 14 7.03 -0.57 9.58
N SER A 15 7.26 -0.10 10.82
CA SER A 15 8.46 -0.49 11.58
C SER A 15 8.25 -1.67 12.52
N GLY A 16 7.00 -2.02 12.85
CA GLY A 16 6.68 -3.00 13.90
C GLY A 16 5.71 -4.10 13.48
N GLY A 17 5.48 -4.28 12.19
CA GLY A 17 4.54 -5.27 11.67
C GLY A 17 4.52 -5.29 10.14
N ASP A 18 3.70 -6.16 9.58
CA ASP A 18 3.66 -6.39 8.14
C ASP A 18 2.73 -5.38 7.42
N VAL A 19 3.00 -5.17 6.14
CA VAL A 19 2.19 -4.39 5.22
C VAL A 19 1.55 -5.36 4.24
N ASP A 20 0.22 -5.47 4.33
CA ASP A 20 -0.58 -6.37 3.52
C ASP A 20 -1.55 -5.58 2.63
N SER A 21 -1.85 -6.12 1.45
CA SER A 21 -2.70 -5.47 0.47
C SER A 21 -3.52 -6.46 -0.33
N ASP A 22 -4.83 -6.41 -0.14
CA ASP A 22 -5.85 -7.14 -0.91
C ASP A 22 -6.29 -6.41 -2.18
N LEU A 23 -5.71 -5.24 -2.46
CA LEU A 23 -5.97 -4.45 -3.66
C LEU A 23 -5.07 -4.90 -4.81
N PRO A 24 -5.52 -4.79 -6.08
CA PRO A 24 -4.71 -5.11 -7.26
C PRO A 24 -3.65 -4.04 -7.53
N VAL A 25 -2.66 -3.95 -6.65
CA VAL A 25 -1.54 -2.99 -6.76
C VAL A 25 -0.44 -3.59 -7.63
N THR A 26 0.00 -2.81 -8.62
CA THR A 26 1.22 -3.10 -9.37
C THR A 26 2.41 -2.62 -8.56
N VAL A 27 3.15 -3.57 -7.96
CA VAL A 27 4.34 -3.23 -7.17
C VAL A 27 5.42 -2.63 -8.07
N GLN A 28 6.03 -1.53 -7.61
CA GLN A 28 7.20 -0.94 -8.24
C GLN A 28 8.43 -1.17 -7.37
N GLY A 29 9.39 -1.93 -7.88
CA GLY A 29 10.63 -2.25 -7.18
C GLY A 29 10.52 -3.51 -6.34
N LYS A 30 10.98 -3.44 -5.08
CA LYS A 30 11.11 -4.61 -4.20
C LYS A 30 9.95 -4.67 -3.21
N VAL A 31 9.25 -5.80 -3.17
CA VAL A 31 8.32 -6.14 -2.08
C VAL A 31 9.13 -6.53 -0.85
N SER A 32 8.83 -5.91 0.28
CA SER A 32 9.28 -6.38 1.60
C SER A 32 8.04 -6.58 2.48
N ARG A 33 8.20 -7.32 3.58
CA ARG A 33 7.07 -7.57 4.49
C ARG A 33 6.63 -6.30 5.19
N ASP A 34 7.55 -5.39 5.48
CA ASP A 34 7.34 -4.13 6.19
C ASP A 34 7.07 -2.94 5.26
N THR A 35 7.21 -3.10 3.94
CA THR A 35 7.13 -2.01 2.97
C THR A 35 6.45 -2.42 1.67
N LEU A 36 5.45 -1.64 1.25
CA LEU A 36 4.74 -1.82 -0.01
C LEU A 36 4.76 -0.51 -0.79
N ARG A 37 5.38 -0.56 -1.98
CA ARG A 37 5.38 0.54 -2.93
C ARG A 37 4.85 0.08 -4.27
N GLY A 38 3.84 0.75 -4.78
CA GLY A 38 3.20 0.35 -6.03
C GLY A 38 2.15 1.33 -6.52
N LYS A 39 1.59 1.04 -7.68
CA LYS A 39 0.50 1.80 -8.30
C LYS A 39 -0.77 0.98 -8.28
N LEU A 40 -1.84 1.58 -7.80
CA LEU A 40 -3.20 1.10 -7.99
C LEU A 40 -3.71 1.64 -9.32
N ASN A 41 -4.12 0.74 -10.21
CA ASN A 41 -4.54 1.07 -11.59
C ASN A 41 -3.48 1.88 -12.35
N ALA A 42 -3.83 3.07 -12.88
CA ALA A 42 -2.89 3.91 -13.63
C ALA A 42 -1.88 4.64 -12.73
N GLY A 43 -2.09 4.64 -11.41
CA GLY A 43 -1.36 5.48 -10.46
C GLY A 43 -1.77 6.95 -10.54
N GLY A 44 -1.28 7.79 -9.62
CA GLY A 44 -1.70 9.19 -9.56
C GLY A 44 -1.32 9.86 -8.25
N ALA A 45 -2.32 10.21 -7.45
CA ALA A 45 -2.07 10.83 -6.15
C ALA A 45 -1.38 9.82 -5.20
N ILE A 46 -0.37 10.30 -4.46
CA ILE A 46 0.43 9.47 -3.58
C ILE A 46 -0.25 9.34 -2.22
N LEU A 47 -0.62 8.12 -1.86
CA LEU A 47 -1.10 7.74 -0.53
C LEU A 47 0.08 7.21 0.29
N LYS A 48 0.58 8.05 1.22
CA LYS A 48 1.64 7.67 2.17
C LYS A 48 1.06 7.13 3.46
N LEU A 49 1.46 5.92 3.84
CA LEU A 49 1.03 5.24 5.06
C LEU A 49 2.28 4.89 5.88
N ARG A 50 2.30 5.30 7.15
CA ARG A 50 3.40 5.01 8.08
C ARG A 50 2.87 4.48 9.39
N SER A 51 3.40 3.33 9.81
CA SER A 51 3.09 2.75 11.12
C SER A 51 4.37 2.47 11.90
N SER A 52 4.35 2.70 13.20
CA SER A 52 5.53 2.50 14.07
C SER A 52 5.43 1.25 14.96
N GLY A 53 4.23 0.78 15.28
CA GLY A 53 4.01 -0.27 16.29
C GLY A 53 2.93 -1.29 15.93
N GLY A 54 2.57 -1.39 14.64
CA GLY A 54 1.58 -2.34 14.14
C GLY A 54 1.59 -2.42 12.61
N GLY A 55 0.89 -3.40 12.04
CA GLY A 55 0.83 -3.59 10.60
C GLY A 55 -0.05 -2.57 9.86
N VAL A 56 0.08 -2.54 8.54
CA VAL A 56 -0.79 -1.76 7.65
C VAL A 56 -1.54 -2.73 6.76
N THR A 57 -2.87 -2.66 6.73
CA THR A 57 -3.69 -3.51 5.84
C THR A 57 -4.49 -2.64 4.89
N LEU A 58 -4.23 -2.81 3.60
CA LEU A 58 -4.98 -2.18 2.51
C LEU A 58 -6.07 -3.14 2.05
N ALA A 59 -7.31 -2.86 2.44
CA ALA A 59 -8.47 -3.64 2.03
C ALA A 59 -9.40 -2.82 1.11
N PRO A 60 -10.08 -3.47 0.15
CA PRO A 60 -11.15 -2.83 -0.60
C PRO A 60 -12.30 -2.38 0.34
N ARG A 61 -13.00 -1.33 -0.07
CA ARG A 61 -14.25 -0.91 0.56
C ARG A 61 -15.43 -1.70 0.02
#